data_AF-A0A1V5NC18-F1
#
_entry.id   AF-A0A1V5NC18-F1
#
_cell.length_a   1.000
_cell.length_b   1.000
_cell.length_c   1.000
_cell.angle_alpha   90.00
_cell.angle_beta   90.00
_cell.angle_gamma   90.00
#
_symmetry.space_group_name_H-M   'P 1'
#
loop_
_entity.id
_entity.type
_entity.pdbx_description
1 polymer ?
#
loop_
_entity_poly.entity_id
_entity_poly.type
_entity_poly.pdbx_seq_one_letter_code
_entity_poly.pdbx_strand_id
1 'polypeptide(L)'
;MALIGGVFSIWITNGIISIPSIIGFITLFGVATRNGILLVSHYETLRAAGMNLFDTVMIGSRDRLSPILMTALTAGLALVPLALASDLPGNEIQSPMAKVILGGLFTSTLLNIFIVPVVYYLSNIKKENK
;
A
#
# COMPACT_ATOMS: atom_id res chain seq x y z
N MET A 1 8.22 2.94 4.87
CA MET A 1 7.31 1.80 4.59
C MET A 1 7.29 1.42 3.12
N ALA A 2 6.99 2.34 2.20
CA ALA A 2 6.97 2.04 0.76
C ALA A 2 8.35 1.65 0.17
N LEU A 3 9.47 2.13 0.74
CA LEU A 3 10.82 1.65 0.41
C LEU A 3 11.08 0.20 0.87
N ILE A 4 10.56 -0.20 2.04
CA ILE A 4 10.73 -1.56 2.59
C ILE A 4 9.81 -2.55 1.85
N GLY A 5 8.56 -2.17 1.56
CA GLY A 5 7.63 -2.97 0.75
C GLY A 5 8.01 -3.03 -0.73
N GLY A 6 8.57 -1.95 -1.29
CA GLY A 6 9.11 -1.92 -2.65
C GLY A 6 10.30 -2.86 -2.84
N VAL A 7 11.24 -2.87 -1.90
CA VAL A 7 12.39 -3.79 -1.90
C VAL A 7 11.94 -5.25 -1.71
N PHE A 8 10.97 -5.52 -0.83
CA PHE A 8 10.46 -6.87 -0.59
C PHE A 8 9.65 -7.44 -1.78
N SER A 9 8.91 -6.59 -2.49
CA SER A 9 8.16 -6.98 -3.69
C SER A 9 9.08 -7.27 -4.89
N ILE A 10 10.21 -6.56 -5.03
CA ILE A 10 11.23 -6.87 -6.05
C ILE A 10 11.86 -8.25 -5.78
N TRP A 11 12.08 -8.58 -4.50
CA TRP A 11 12.69 -9.84 -4.09
C TRP A 11 11.79 -11.06 -4.33
N ILE A 12 10.46 -10.89 -4.21
CA ILE A 12 9.47 -11.97 -4.48
C ILE A 12 9.09 -12.08 -5.98
N THR A 13 9.20 -11.01 -6.77
CA THR A 13 8.69 -10.99 -8.17
C THR A 13 9.72 -11.45 -9.22
N ASN A 14 10.71 -12.25 -8.85
CA ASN A 14 11.53 -13.04 -9.77
C ASN A 14 12.07 -12.28 -11.02
N GLY A 15 12.65 -11.10 -10.80
CA GLY A 15 13.73 -10.57 -11.63
C GLY A 15 13.50 -10.40 -13.13
N ILE A 16 12.57 -9.52 -13.54
CA ILE A 16 12.67 -8.83 -14.84
C ILE A 16 12.59 -7.33 -14.59
N ILE A 17 13.74 -6.70 -14.33
CA ILE A 17 13.84 -5.24 -14.23
C ILE A 17 13.79 -4.68 -15.65
N SER A 18 12.58 -4.42 -16.14
CA SER A 18 12.33 -3.68 -17.38
C SER A 18 11.90 -2.24 -17.07
N ILE A 19 12.12 -1.30 -18.00
CA ILE A 19 11.68 0.10 -17.86
C ILE A 19 10.20 0.20 -17.41
N PRO A 20 9.24 -0.57 -17.98
CA PRO A 20 7.84 -0.50 -17.57
C PRO A 20 7.59 -1.01 -16.15
N SER A 21 8.38 -1.99 -15.70
CA SER A 21 8.34 -2.52 -14.32
C SER A 21 8.77 -1.46 -13.31
N ILE A 22 9.78 -0.65 -13.63
CA ILE A 22 10.24 0.47 -12.77
C ILE A 22 9.15 1.54 -12.64
N ILE A 23 8.50 1.89 -13.75
CA ILE A 23 7.37 2.84 -13.73
C ILE A 23 6.25 2.31 -12.82
N GLY A 24 5.91 1.03 -12.93
CA GLY A 24 4.93 0.38 -12.06
C GLY A 24 5.32 0.44 -10.58
N PHE A 25 6.59 0.24 -10.25
CA PHE A 25 7.11 0.39 -8.88
C PHE A 25 6.94 1.83 -8.34
N ILE A 26 7.25 2.84 -9.14
CA ILE A 26 7.09 4.25 -8.74
C ILE A 26 5.61 4.58 -8.49
N THR A 27 4.72 4.12 -9.36
CA THR A 27 3.26 4.31 -9.19
C THR A 27 2.78 3.67 -7.90
N LEU A 28 3.19 2.42 -7.63
CA LEU A 28 2.87 1.72 -6.39
C LEU A 28 3.38 2.43 -5.15
N PHE A 29 4.62 2.92 -5.20
CA PHE A 29 5.21 3.68 -4.12
C PHE A 29 4.37 4.93 -3.78
N GLY A 30 3.89 5.65 -4.79
CA GLY A 30 3.01 6.79 -4.63
C GLY A 30 1.67 6.43 -3.97
N VAL A 31 1.02 5.37 -4.44
CA VAL A 31 -0.25 4.87 -3.87
C VAL A 31 -0.07 4.44 -2.42
N ALA A 32 0.97 3.66 -2.12
CA ALA A 32 1.27 3.19 -0.78
C ALA A 32 1.57 4.35 0.18
N THR A 33 2.37 5.34 -0.26
CA THR A 33 2.70 6.52 0.53
C THR A 33 1.46 7.37 0.82
N ARG A 34 0.60 7.59 -0.19
CA ARG A 34 -0.67 8.30 -0.02
C ARG A 34 -1.57 7.60 1.00
N ASN A 35 -1.74 6.28 0.90
CA ASN A 35 -2.56 5.52 1.83
C ASN A 35 -2.00 5.55 3.27
N GLY A 36 -0.67 5.50 3.43
CA GLY A 36 -0.02 5.63 4.72
C GLY A 36 -0.19 7.02 5.35
N ILE A 37 0.05 8.10 4.58
CA ILE A 37 -0.11 9.49 5.06
C ILE A 37 -1.55 9.74 5.50
N LEU A 38 -2.52 9.29 4.70
CA LEU A 38 -3.94 9.45 5.01
C LEU A 38 -4.33 8.73 6.30
N LEU A 39 -3.82 7.51 6.53
CA LEU A 39 -4.08 6.76 7.75
C LEU A 39 -3.50 7.47 8.98
N VAL A 40 -2.24 7.90 8.91
CA VAL A 40 -1.57 8.63 10.02
C VAL A 40 -2.27 9.96 10.30
N SER A 41 -2.58 10.74 9.26
CA SER A 41 -3.31 12.01 9.42
C SER A 41 -4.66 11.82 10.10
N HIS A 42 -5.33 10.70 9.83
CA HIS A 42 -6.61 10.40 10.47
C HIS A 42 -6.44 10.05 11.94
N TYR A 43 -5.39 9.32 12.31
CA TYR A 43 -5.05 9.11 13.73
C TYR A 43 -4.76 10.41 14.46
N GLU A 44 -4.01 11.34 13.84
CA GLU A 44 -3.75 12.65 14.44
C GLU A 44 -5.05 13.44 14.64
N THR A 45 -5.99 13.38 13.69
CA THR A 45 -7.31 14.01 13.86
C THR A 45 -8.10 13.40 15.01
N LEU A 46 -8.11 12.07 15.15
CA LEU A 46 -8.79 11.37 16.24
C LEU A 46 -8.13 11.63 17.61
N ARG A 47 -6.79 11.67 17.67
CA ARG A 47 -6.04 12.07 18.86
C ARG A 47 -6.32 13.53 19.25
N ALA A 48 -6.37 14.44 18.27
CA ALA A 48 -6.72 15.84 18.50
C ALA A 48 -8.15 16.04 19.03
N ALA A 49 -9.06 15.11 18.70
CA ALA A 49 -10.40 15.05 19.28
C ALA A 49 -10.45 14.50 20.72
N GLY A 50 -9.30 14.20 21.34
CA GLY A 50 -9.19 13.74 22.72
C GLY A 50 -9.37 12.24 22.91
N MET A 51 -9.35 11.46 21.83
CA MET A 51 -9.57 10.01 21.89
C MET A 51 -8.33 9.27 22.46
N ASN A 52 -8.59 8.19 23.22
CA ASN A 52 -7.54 7.34 23.76
C ASN A 52 -6.73 6.70 22.61
N LEU A 53 -5.44 6.40 22.85
CA LEU A 53 -4.53 5.88 21.85
C LEU A 53 -5.04 4.57 21.25
N PHE A 54 -5.54 3.67 22.09
CA PHE A 54 -6.07 2.37 21.66
C PHE A 54 -7.29 2.54 20.76
N ASP A 55 -8.26 3.37 21.19
CA ASP A 55 -9.48 3.64 20.43
C ASP A 55 -9.19 4.34 19.11
N THR A 56 -8.23 5.28 19.11
CA THR A 56 -7.78 5.98 17.91
C THR A 56 -7.23 5.01 16.86
N VAL A 57 -6.37 4.08 17.27
CA VAL A 57 -5.79 3.10 16.34
C VAL A 57 -6.86 2.13 15.84
N MET A 58 -7.74 1.66 16.72
CA MET A 58 -8.79 0.71 16.37
C MET A 58 -9.84 1.32 15.41
N ILE A 59 -10.38 2.49 15.76
CA ILE A 59 -11.39 3.20 14.95
C ILE A 59 -10.76 3.70 13.66
N GLY A 60 -9.60 4.38 13.74
CA GLY A 60 -8.96 4.92 12.55
C GLY A 60 -8.48 3.85 11.57
N SER A 61 -8.11 2.65 12.05
CA SER A 61 -7.81 1.50 11.19
C SER A 61 -9.07 1.01 10.46
N ARG A 62 -10.19 0.86 11.18
CA ARG A 62 -11.46 0.37 10.61
C ARG A 62 -12.01 1.33 9.56
N ASP A 63 -12.02 2.63 9.85
CA ASP A 63 -12.57 3.64 8.96
C ASP A 63 -11.78 3.76 7.66
N ARG A 64 -10.47 3.47 7.71
CA ARG A 64 -9.58 3.51 6.55
C ARG A 64 -9.48 2.17 5.82
N LEU A 65 -9.87 1.06 6.44
CA LEU A 65 -9.84 -0.27 5.82
C LEU A 65 -10.71 -0.31 4.55
N SER A 66 -11.96 0.15 4.63
CA SER A 66 -12.88 0.15 3.49
C SER A 66 -12.40 1.02 2.31
N PRO A 67 -11.95 2.27 2.52
CA PRO A 67 -11.33 3.07 1.46
C PRO A 67 -10.08 2.44 0.83
N ILE A 68 -9.18 1.87 1.65
CA ILE A 68 -7.95 1.25 1.14
C ILE A 68 -8.29 0.05 0.26
N LEU A 69 -9.17 -0.84 0.73
CA LEU A 69 -9.63 -2.00 -0.03
C LEU A 69 -10.35 -1.60 -1.31
N MET A 70 -11.20 -0.55 -1.27
CA MET A 70 -11.86 -0.03 -2.46
C MET A 70 -10.84 0.36 -3.54
N THR A 71 -9.80 1.12 -3.18
CA THR A 71 -8.77 1.52 -4.15
C THR A 71 -7.97 0.32 -4.67
N ALA A 72 -7.66 -0.64 -3.80
CA ALA A 72 -6.91 -1.84 -4.18
C ALA A 72 -7.72 -2.74 -5.12
N LEU A 73 -9.00 -2.93 -4.85
CA LEU A 73 -9.90 -3.74 -5.69
C LEU A 73 -10.13 -3.07 -7.04
N THR A 74 -10.39 -1.76 -7.08
CA THR A 74 -10.56 -1.02 -8.35
C THR A 74 -9.32 -1.12 -9.22
N ALA A 75 -8.13 -0.87 -8.66
CA ALA A 75 -6.88 -0.98 -9.42
C ALA A 75 -6.58 -2.43 -9.83
N GLY A 76 -6.80 -3.39 -8.93
CA GLY A 76 -6.63 -4.81 -9.22
C GLY A 76 -7.50 -5.27 -10.39
N LEU A 77 -8.81 -5.00 -10.33
CA LEU A 77 -9.75 -5.37 -11.38
C LEU A 77 -9.43 -4.72 -12.73
N ALA A 78 -8.96 -3.47 -12.73
CA ALA A 78 -8.53 -2.79 -13.95
C ALA A 78 -7.27 -3.43 -14.59
N LEU A 79 -6.36 -3.94 -13.75
CA LEU A 79 -5.06 -4.45 -14.19
C LEU A 79 -5.03 -5.96 -14.45
N VAL A 80 -5.97 -6.73 -13.89
CA VAL A 80 -6.09 -8.18 -14.12
C VAL A 80 -6.10 -8.56 -15.60
N PRO A 81 -6.95 -7.96 -16.46
CA PRO A 81 -6.96 -8.32 -17.88
C PRO A 81 -5.63 -7.97 -18.58
N LEU A 82 -5.00 -6.85 -18.24
CA LEU A 82 -3.70 -6.45 -18.81
C LEU A 82 -2.57 -7.38 -18.38
N ALA A 83 -2.59 -7.84 -17.13
CA ALA A 83 -1.60 -8.77 -16.61
C ALA A 83 -1.72 -10.17 -17.27
N LEU A 84 -2.94 -10.59 -17.64
CA LEU A 84 -3.19 -11.89 -18.27
C LEU A 84 -2.96 -11.85 -19.79
N ALA A 85 -3.19 -10.71 -20.45
CA ALA A 85 -3.10 -10.57 -21.90
C ALA A 85 -1.66 -10.47 -22.46
N SER A 86 -0.71 -11.21 -21.88
CA SER A 86 0.73 -11.19 -22.23
C SER A 86 1.01 -11.51 -23.69
N ASP A 87 0.15 -12.33 -24.32
CA ASP A 87 0.41 -12.95 -25.63
C ASP A 87 -0.08 -12.11 -26.83
N LEU A 88 -0.67 -10.93 -26.58
CA LEU A 88 -1.17 -10.05 -27.63
C LEU A 88 -0.09 -9.05 -28.11
N PRO A 89 0.07 -8.84 -29.43
CA PRO A 89 0.94 -7.80 -29.97
C PRO A 89 0.59 -6.42 -29.39
N GLY A 90 1.59 -5.69 -28.88
CA GLY A 90 1.39 -4.37 -28.23
C GLY A 90 1.23 -4.40 -26.70
N ASN A 91 1.10 -5.59 -26.08
CA ASN A 91 1.07 -5.73 -24.61
C ASN A 91 2.44 -5.99 -23.97
N GLU A 92 3.52 -6.01 -24.76
CA GLU A 92 4.89 -6.27 -24.33
C GLU A 92 5.39 -5.30 -23.25
N ILE A 93 4.87 -4.07 -23.25
CA ILE A 93 5.17 -3.02 -22.25
C ILE A 93 4.15 -3.06 -21.10
N GLN A 94 2.87 -3.23 -21.42
CA GLN A 94 1.77 -3.09 -20.46
C GLN A 94 1.65 -4.29 -19.52
N SER A 95 1.86 -5.51 -20.04
CA SER A 95 1.78 -6.75 -19.26
C SER A 95 2.80 -6.80 -18.10
N PRO A 96 4.12 -6.53 -18.30
CA PRO A 96 5.06 -6.54 -17.19
C PRO A 96 4.78 -5.43 -16.16
N MET A 97 4.39 -4.23 -16.62
CA MET A 97 3.99 -3.14 -15.72
C MET A 97 2.77 -3.52 -14.87
N ALA A 98 1.72 -4.09 -15.49
CA ALA A 98 0.51 -4.50 -14.80
C ALA A 98 0.76 -5.61 -13.78
N LYS A 99 1.60 -6.60 -14.10
CA LYS A 99 2.00 -7.69 -13.18
C LYS A 99 2.69 -7.14 -11.94
N VAL A 100 3.63 -6.21 -12.11
CA VAL A 100 4.33 -5.56 -11.00
C VAL A 100 3.37 -4.76 -10.13
N ILE A 101 2.50 -3.95 -10.75
CA ILE A 101 1.51 -3.16 -10.01
C ILE A 101 0.56 -4.09 -9.23
N LEU A 102 0.02 -5.14 -9.85
CA LEU A 102 -0.87 -6.07 -9.16
C LEU A 102 -0.21 -6.75 -7.95
N GLY A 103 0.98 -7.31 -8.13
CA GLY A 103 1.71 -8.00 -7.06
C GLY A 103 2.11 -7.07 -5.92
N GLY A 104 2.63 -5.88 -6.25
CA GLY A 104 3.03 -4.89 -5.26
C GLY A 104 1.84 -4.23 -4.56
N LEU A 105 0.72 -4.04 -5.24
CA LEU A 105 -0.51 -3.50 -4.66
C LEU A 105 -1.05 -4.44 -3.59
N PHE A 106 -1.12 -5.73 -3.88
CA PHE A 106 -1.64 -6.73 -2.95
C PHE A 106 -0.77 -6.79 -1.69
N THR A 107 0.54 -6.92 -1.90
CA THR A 107 1.53 -7.02 -0.83
C THR A 107 1.60 -5.73 0.00
N SER A 108 1.67 -4.57 -0.65
CA SER A 108 1.74 -3.27 0.02
C SER A 108 0.46 -2.91 0.76
N THR A 109 -0.71 -3.31 0.25
CA THR A 109 -1.99 -3.04 0.93
C THR A 109 -2.08 -3.82 2.24
N LEU A 110 -1.73 -5.11 2.21
CA LEU A 110 -1.66 -5.93 3.42
C LEU A 110 -0.68 -5.32 4.43
N LEU A 111 0.55 -5.05 4.00
CA LEU A 111 1.58 -4.45 4.85
C LEU A 111 1.12 -3.11 5.43
N ASN A 112 0.43 -2.25 4.66
CA ASN A 112 -0.03 -0.96 5.15
C ASN A 112 -1.09 -1.09 6.25
N ILE A 113 -2.05 -2.02 6.10
CA ILE A 113 -3.10 -2.26 7.09
C ILE A 113 -2.54 -2.84 8.39
N PHE A 114 -1.49 -3.66 8.34
CA PHE A 114 -0.92 -4.27 9.56
C PHE A 114 0.22 -3.44 10.19
N ILE A 115 1.15 -2.92 9.39
CA ILE A 115 2.36 -2.27 9.90
C ILE A 115 2.06 -0.86 10.42
N VAL A 116 1.23 -0.08 9.72
CA VAL A 116 1.00 1.32 10.13
C VAL A 116 0.32 1.44 11.50
N PRO A 117 -0.74 0.66 11.83
CA PRO A 117 -1.33 0.68 13.16
C PRO A 117 -0.33 0.27 14.26
N VAL A 118 0.44 -0.79 14.02
CA VAL A 118 1.43 -1.31 14.98
C VAL A 118 2.53 -0.29 15.25
N VAL A 119 3.09 0.32 14.19
CA VAL A 119 4.16 1.31 14.32
C VAL A 119 3.66 2.59 14.97
N TYR A 120 2.43 3.03 14.64
CA TYR A 120 1.82 4.19 15.27
C TYR A 120 1.59 3.96 16.78
N TYR A 121 1.06 2.78 17.14
CA TYR A 121 0.84 2.39 18.53
C TYR A 121 2.14 2.34 19.33
N LEU A 122 3.18 1.67 18.81
CA LEU A 122 4.50 1.57 19.46
C LEU A 122 5.18 2.94 19.62
N SER A 123 5.10 3.80 18.60
CA SER A 123 5.71 5.14 18.63
C SER A 123 5.04 6.05 19.67
N ASN A 124 3.72 6.00 19.77
CA ASN A 124 2.97 6.85 20.71
C ASN A 124 2.95 6.32 22.15
N ILE A 125 3.02 5.01 22.38
CA ILE A 125 3.25 4.46 23.73
C ILE A 125 4.56 4.99 24.33
N LYS A 126 5.59 5.14 23.50
CA LYS A 126 6.90 5.63 23.94
C LYS A 126 6.90 7.12 24.28
N LYS A 127 5.92 7.88 23.80
CA LYS A 127 5.69 9.29 24.15
C LYS A 127 4.88 9.47 25.43
N GLU A 128 4.00 8.54 25.77
CA GLU A 128 3.23 8.57 27.03
C GLU A 128 4.07 8.12 28.25
N ASN A 129 5.11 7.30 28.03
CA ASN A 129 6.04 6.83 29.07
C ASN A 129 7.28 7.74 29.28
N LYS A 130 7.27 8.97 28.76
CA LYS A 130 8.34 9.95 28.90
C LYS A 130 7.77 11.26 29.46
#